data_AF-A0A7R9YH28-F1
#
_entry.id   AF-A0A7R9YH28-F1
#
_cell.length_a   1.000
_cell.length_b   1.000
_cell.length_c   1.000
_cell.angle_alpha   90.00
_cell.angle_beta   90.00
_cell.angle_gamma   90.00
#
_symmetry.space_group_name_H-M   'P 1'
#
loop_
_entity.id
_entity.type
_entity.pdbx_description
1 polymer ?
#
loop_
_entity_poly.entity_id
_entity_poly.type
_entity_poly.pdbx_seq_one_letter_code
_entity_poly.pdbx_strand_id
1 'polypeptide(L)'
;AGAMAPASRKPIPDDDELLLNTYKYRGVRYECEAALQAFEKAEEWADLIKYLQRLQKIFQRSPEPLIVPHKVLVAKRLCQCLHAALPAGVHLKTLETYQLIFEKVGRERLAKDVGFYSEGLFPLCRHASYEVKPFLLSLIEAHYLPLGRALAPCLSGLVLCLLTALGDGASESHERVLALLDATRAATSTAEMMGALWTCLLLNSHVRMQA
;
A
#
# COMPACT_ATOMS: atom_id res chain seq x y z
N ALA A 1 -22.70 -15.74 44.01
CA ALA A 1 -21.67 -16.14 43.04
C ALA A 1 -21.41 -14.95 42.12
N GLY A 2 -20.29 -14.24 42.31
CA GLY A 2 -19.97 -13.02 41.57
C GLY A 2 -19.45 -13.34 40.17
N ALA A 3 -20.09 -12.79 39.15
CA ALA A 3 -19.62 -12.86 37.77
C ALA A 3 -18.42 -11.91 37.59
N MET A 4 -17.25 -12.49 37.36
CA MET A 4 -16.01 -11.76 37.09
C MET A 4 -16.07 -11.24 35.64
N ALA A 5 -16.04 -9.92 35.48
CA ALA A 5 -16.00 -9.27 34.17
C ALA A 5 -14.73 -9.70 33.38
N PRO A 6 -14.80 -9.84 32.05
CA PRO A 6 -13.63 -10.21 31.26
C PRO A 6 -12.60 -9.08 31.33
N ALA A 7 -11.40 -9.43 31.80
CA ALA A 7 -10.26 -8.52 31.87
C ALA A 7 -9.99 -7.90 30.50
N SER A 8 -9.96 -6.57 30.44
CA SER A 8 -9.52 -5.81 29.28
C SER A 8 -8.10 -6.24 28.93
N ARG A 9 -7.96 -7.06 27.88
CA ARG A 9 -6.65 -7.45 27.34
C ARG A 9 -6.01 -6.18 26.78
N LYS A 10 -5.07 -5.61 27.54
CA LYS A 10 -4.15 -4.60 27.01
C LYS A 10 -3.52 -5.18 25.73
N PRO A 11 -3.47 -4.43 24.62
CA PRO A 11 -2.77 -4.90 23.43
C PRO A 11 -1.34 -5.28 23.82
N ILE A 12 -0.94 -6.50 23.51
CA ILE A 12 0.45 -6.92 23.61
C ILE A 12 1.22 -5.94 22.69
N PRO A 13 2.26 -5.24 23.18
CA PRO A 13 3.02 -4.32 22.34
C PRO A 13 3.49 -5.04 21.07
N ASP A 14 3.23 -4.44 19.91
CA ASP A 14 3.83 -4.88 18.65
C ASP A 14 5.35 -4.87 18.85
N ASP A 15 6.03 -5.99 18.57
CA ASP A 15 7.50 -6.12 18.74
C ASP A 15 8.24 -4.95 18.06
N ASP A 16 7.63 -4.38 17.03
CA ASP A 16 8.08 -3.24 16.24
C ASP A 16 8.19 -1.95 17.08
N GLU A 17 7.22 -1.68 17.96
CA GLU A 17 7.26 -0.49 18.81
C GLU A 17 8.36 -0.60 19.88
N LEU A 18 8.63 -1.82 20.36
CA LEU A 18 9.75 -2.09 21.26
C LEU A 18 11.09 -1.88 20.54
N LEU A 19 11.22 -2.36 19.31
CA LEU A 19 12.41 -2.17 18.47
C LEU A 19 12.66 -0.68 18.17
N LEU A 20 11.61 0.09 17.89
CA LEU A 20 11.71 1.53 17.63
C LEU A 20 12.24 2.33 18.83
N ASN A 21 12.09 1.84 20.06
CA ASN A 21 12.58 2.49 21.27
C ASN A 21 14.06 2.20 21.58
N THR A 22 14.68 1.23 20.88
CA THR A 22 16.10 0.93 21.02
C THR A 22 16.98 2.06 20.48
N TYR A 23 18.21 2.17 20.99
CA TYR A 23 19.18 3.17 20.54
C TYR A 23 19.44 3.11 19.02
N LYS A 24 19.31 1.90 18.43
CA LYS A 24 19.51 1.62 17.02
C LYS A 24 18.49 2.32 16.11
N TYR A 25 17.24 2.47 16.55
CA TYR A 25 16.15 3.04 15.74
C TYR A 25 15.65 4.41 16.23
N ARG A 26 16.02 4.84 17.43
CA ARG A 26 15.56 6.13 18.00
C ARG A 26 15.88 7.33 17.11
N GLY A 27 17.08 7.36 16.52
CA GLY A 27 17.47 8.43 15.58
C GLY A 27 16.58 8.46 14.34
N VAL A 28 16.37 7.30 13.71
CA VAL A 28 15.49 7.15 12.54
C VAL A 28 14.06 7.58 12.87
N ARG A 29 13.54 7.21 14.05
CA ARG A 29 12.19 7.62 14.51
C ARG A 29 12.04 9.13 14.55
N TYR A 30 12.97 9.84 15.18
CA TYR A 30 12.94 11.31 15.29
C TYR A 30 13.07 12.00 13.92
N GLU A 31 13.98 11.52 13.08
CA GLU A 31 14.16 12.07 11.74
C GLU A 31 12.93 11.84 10.85
N CYS A 32 12.31 10.67 10.96
CA CYS A 32 11.07 10.33 10.27
C CYS A 32 9.93 11.26 10.71
N GLU A 33 9.75 11.46 12.02
CA GLU A 33 8.74 12.37 12.56
C GLU A 33 8.92 13.81 12.02
N ALA A 34 10.15 14.33 12.06
CA ALA A 34 10.45 15.66 11.52
C ALA A 34 10.25 15.75 10.00
N ALA A 35 10.46 14.66 9.25
CA ALA A 35 10.16 14.61 7.83
C ALA A 35 8.64 14.55 7.57
N LEU A 36 7.87 13.82 8.38
CA LEU A 36 6.42 13.70 8.25
C LEU A 36 5.69 15.01 8.57
N GLN A 37 6.18 15.79 9.54
CA GLN A 37 5.66 17.13 9.83
C GLN A 37 5.85 18.11 8.66
N ALA A 38 6.87 17.90 7.81
CA ALA A 38 7.09 18.76 6.65
C ALA A 38 5.96 18.65 5.61
N PHE A 39 5.33 17.48 5.47
CA PHE A 39 4.19 17.28 4.57
C PHE A 39 2.97 18.14 4.92
N GLU A 40 2.83 18.59 6.16
CA GLU A 40 1.73 19.48 6.58
C GLU A 40 1.90 20.91 6.07
N LYS A 41 3.11 21.26 5.65
CA LYS A 41 3.49 22.58 5.14
C LYS A 41 3.69 22.56 3.62
N ALA A 42 3.25 21.51 2.93
CA ALA A 42 3.33 21.43 1.48
C ALA A 42 2.33 22.41 0.87
N GLU A 43 2.81 23.35 0.05
CA GLU A 43 1.97 24.31 -0.67
C GLU A 43 1.86 23.92 -2.14
N GLU A 44 2.95 23.39 -2.71
CA GLU A 44 3.02 22.96 -4.10
C GLU A 44 3.31 21.46 -4.24
N TRP A 45 2.96 20.89 -5.38
CA TRP A 45 3.24 19.47 -5.67
C TRP A 45 4.75 19.15 -5.65
N ALA A 46 5.61 20.13 -5.93
CA ALA A 46 7.07 19.95 -5.88
C ALA A 46 7.58 19.74 -4.44
N ASP A 47 6.92 20.33 -3.44
CA ASP A 47 7.25 20.09 -2.02
C ASP A 47 7.04 18.62 -1.66
N LEU A 48 5.96 18.00 -2.17
CA LEU A 48 5.69 16.59 -1.95
C LEU A 48 6.84 15.72 -2.46
N ILE A 49 7.36 15.98 -3.67
CA ILE A 49 8.50 15.25 -4.22
C ILE A 49 9.73 15.40 -3.32
N LYS A 50 10.03 16.63 -2.87
CA LYS A 50 11.14 16.91 -1.96
C LYS A 50 10.99 16.17 -0.63
N TYR A 51 9.80 16.13 -0.05
CA TYR A 51 9.54 15.44 1.22
C TYR A 51 9.57 13.91 1.07
N LEU A 52 9.05 13.38 -0.05
CA LEU A 52 9.20 11.96 -0.40
C LEU A 52 10.67 11.57 -0.53
N GLN A 53 11.48 12.37 -1.23
CA GLN A 53 12.92 12.15 -1.35
C GLN A 53 13.63 12.18 0.01
N ARG A 54 13.26 13.11 0.90
CA ARG A 54 13.78 13.14 2.27
C ARG A 54 13.44 11.87 3.03
N LEU A 55 12.19 11.39 2.92
CA LEU A 55 11.74 10.16 3.56
C LEU A 55 12.46 8.92 3.01
N GLN A 56 12.63 8.83 1.69
CA GLN A 56 13.40 7.76 1.04
C GLN A 56 14.84 7.70 1.57
N LYS A 57 15.53 8.85 1.68
CA LYS A 57 16.89 8.89 2.24
C LYS A 57 16.96 8.38 3.67
N ILE A 58 15.97 8.70 4.51
CA ILE A 58 15.87 8.20 5.88
C ILE A 58 15.73 6.67 5.89
N PHE A 59 14.85 6.11 5.07
CA PHE A 59 14.64 4.65 5.01
C PHE A 59 15.81 3.90 4.37
N GLN A 60 16.48 4.50 3.37
CA GLN A 60 17.69 3.94 2.77
C GLN A 60 18.81 3.78 3.80
N ARG A 61 19.08 4.81 4.62
CA ARG A 61 20.10 4.74 5.69
C ARG A 61 19.67 4.00 6.95
N SER A 62 18.39 3.63 7.04
CA SER A 62 17.87 2.97 8.23
C SER A 62 18.45 1.56 8.37
N PRO A 63 18.69 1.10 9.61
CA PRO A 63 19.20 -0.24 9.85
C PRO A 63 18.26 -1.32 9.32
N GLU A 64 18.83 -2.46 8.92
CA GLU A 64 18.07 -3.63 8.51
C GLU A 64 17.74 -4.56 9.70
N PRO A 65 16.52 -5.13 9.76
CA PRO A 65 15.38 -4.83 8.87
C PRO A 65 14.78 -3.43 9.15
N LEU A 66 14.16 -2.82 8.14
CA LEU A 66 13.48 -1.54 8.32
C LEU A 66 12.23 -1.73 9.19
N ILE A 67 12.18 -1.01 10.30
CA ILE A 67 10.96 -0.85 11.11
C ILE A 67 10.43 0.55 10.82
N VAL A 68 9.27 0.65 10.16
CA VAL A 68 8.72 1.93 9.71
C VAL A 68 8.19 2.72 10.91
N PRO A 69 8.82 3.83 11.31
CA PRO A 69 8.31 4.64 12.40
C PRO A 69 7.02 5.34 11.96
N HIS A 70 6.06 5.46 12.87
CA HIS A 70 4.76 6.10 12.59
C HIS A 70 4.07 5.54 11.33
N LYS A 71 4.08 4.21 11.15
CA LYS A 71 3.59 3.49 9.94
C LYS A 71 2.26 4.01 9.38
N VAL A 72 1.30 4.28 10.26
CA VAL A 72 -0.02 4.82 9.87
C VAL A 72 0.10 6.22 9.24
N LEU A 73 0.92 7.10 9.81
CA LEU A 73 1.12 8.44 9.29
C LEU A 73 1.90 8.41 7.98
N VAL A 74 2.94 7.57 7.88
CA VAL A 74 3.68 7.33 6.63
C VAL A 74 2.71 6.90 5.52
N ALA A 75 1.90 5.87 5.75
CA ALA A 75 0.93 5.39 4.77
C ALA A 75 -0.09 6.48 4.37
N LYS A 76 -0.58 7.27 5.33
CA LYS A 76 -1.46 8.42 5.05
C LYS A 76 -0.80 9.46 4.14
N ARG A 77 0.45 9.83 4.39
CA ARG A 77 1.18 10.79 3.54
C ARG A 77 1.40 10.23 2.14
N LEU A 78 1.78 8.97 2.02
CA LEU A 78 1.91 8.31 0.70
C LEU A 78 0.57 8.27 -0.05
N CYS A 79 -0.52 7.92 0.63
CA CYS A 79 -1.86 7.95 0.05
C CYS A 79 -2.24 9.35 -0.48
N GLN A 80 -1.95 10.41 0.26
CA GLN A 80 -2.19 11.79 -0.18
C GLN A 80 -1.42 12.11 -1.46
N CYS A 81 -0.17 11.65 -1.55
CA CYS A 81 0.65 11.84 -2.75
C CYS A 81 0.17 11.04 -3.97
N LEU A 82 -0.77 10.10 -3.82
CA LEU A 82 -1.42 9.35 -4.91
C LEU A 82 -2.77 9.96 -5.35
N HIS A 83 -3.15 11.13 -4.84
CA HIS A 83 -4.40 11.79 -5.23
C HIS A 83 -4.45 12.08 -6.73
N ALA A 84 -5.61 11.87 -7.37
CA ALA A 84 -5.78 11.98 -8.83
C ALA A 84 -5.49 13.37 -9.40
N ALA A 85 -5.63 14.42 -8.58
CA ALA A 85 -5.32 15.80 -8.99
C ALA A 85 -3.80 16.12 -9.02
N LEU A 86 -2.96 15.22 -8.53
CA LEU A 86 -1.50 15.42 -8.54
C LEU A 86 -0.88 14.91 -9.85
N PRO A 87 0.24 15.52 -10.29
CA PRO A 87 0.89 15.12 -11.53
C PRO A 87 1.59 13.75 -11.41
N ALA A 88 1.77 13.09 -12.56
CA ALA A 88 2.39 11.76 -12.66
C ALA A 88 3.76 11.67 -11.98
N GLY A 89 4.57 12.74 -12.02
CA GLY A 89 5.87 12.77 -11.33
C GLY A 89 5.78 12.58 -9.82
N VAL A 90 4.72 13.08 -9.17
CA VAL A 90 4.47 12.84 -7.74
C VAL A 90 4.04 11.39 -7.51
N HIS A 91 3.18 10.85 -8.38
CA HIS A 91 2.74 9.45 -8.28
C HIS A 91 3.92 8.49 -8.42
N LEU A 92 4.76 8.64 -9.46
CA LEU A 92 5.96 7.83 -9.68
C LEU A 92 6.88 7.89 -8.46
N LYS A 93 7.15 9.09 -7.93
CA LYS A 93 8.02 9.23 -6.76
C LYS A 93 7.43 8.58 -5.50
N THR A 94 6.11 8.57 -5.40
CA THR A 94 5.41 7.90 -4.30
C THR A 94 5.50 6.38 -4.44
N LEU A 95 5.32 5.84 -5.66
CA LEU A 95 5.48 4.40 -5.94
C LEU A 95 6.90 3.92 -5.67
N GLU A 96 7.93 4.69 -6.01
CA GLU A 96 9.32 4.40 -5.63
C GLU A 96 9.50 4.34 -4.10
N THR A 97 8.80 5.21 -3.37
CA THR A 97 8.84 5.19 -1.89
C THR A 97 8.15 3.95 -1.34
N TYR A 98 7.01 3.53 -1.91
CA TYR A 98 6.36 2.27 -1.55
C TYR A 98 7.28 1.08 -1.82
N GLN A 99 7.90 1.01 -3.00
CA GLN A 99 8.83 -0.05 -3.37
C GLN A 99 9.98 -0.17 -2.35
N LEU A 100 10.65 0.94 -2.03
CA LEU A 100 11.72 0.97 -1.03
C LEU A 100 11.25 0.44 0.34
N ILE A 101 10.05 0.85 0.79
CA ILE A 101 9.49 0.37 2.06
C ILE A 101 9.27 -1.14 1.99
N PHE A 102 8.62 -1.64 0.94
CA PHE A 102 8.28 -3.06 0.80
C PHE A 102 9.53 -3.95 0.71
N GLU A 103 10.56 -3.49 -0.01
CA GLU A 103 11.86 -4.17 -0.09
C GLU A 103 12.54 -4.25 1.28
N LYS A 104 12.62 -3.14 2.02
CA LYS A 104 13.38 -3.09 3.29
C LYS A 104 12.64 -3.65 4.50
N VAL A 105 11.31 -3.61 4.50
CA VAL A 105 10.47 -4.19 5.57
C VAL A 105 10.39 -5.70 5.43
N GLY A 106 10.40 -6.20 4.19
CA GLY A 106 10.34 -7.63 3.90
C GLY A 106 8.94 -8.23 4.00
N ARG A 107 8.80 -9.43 3.43
CA ARG A 107 7.50 -10.08 3.16
C ARG A 107 6.64 -10.29 4.40
N GLU A 108 7.22 -10.78 5.50
CA GLU A 108 6.47 -11.15 6.70
C GLU A 108 5.81 -9.95 7.39
N ARG A 109 6.55 -8.84 7.47
CA ARG A 109 6.05 -7.60 8.06
C ARG A 109 5.07 -6.93 7.12
N LEU A 110 5.37 -6.90 5.82
CA LEU A 110 4.45 -6.39 4.80
C LEU A 110 3.11 -7.13 4.86
N ALA A 111 3.08 -8.45 5.03
CA ALA A 111 1.85 -9.23 5.12
C ALA A 111 0.91 -8.79 6.26
N LYS A 112 1.45 -8.34 7.40
CA LYS A 112 0.65 -7.83 8.53
C LYS A 112 0.03 -6.46 8.22
N ASP A 113 0.73 -5.71 7.39
CA ASP A 113 0.58 -4.28 7.19
C ASP A 113 0.01 -3.93 5.79
N VAL A 114 -0.17 -4.92 4.92
CA VAL A 114 -0.55 -4.74 3.51
C VAL A 114 -1.87 -4.01 3.35
N GLY A 115 -2.83 -4.25 4.26
CA GLY A 115 -4.15 -3.63 4.22
C GLY A 115 -4.08 -2.10 4.17
N PHE A 116 -3.29 -1.49 5.05
CA PHE A 116 -3.25 -0.03 5.13
C PHE A 116 -2.43 0.63 4.02
N TYR A 117 -1.40 -0.04 3.50
CA TYR A 117 -0.65 0.48 2.35
C TYR A 117 -1.49 0.44 1.06
N SER A 118 -2.46 -0.46 1.01
CA SER A 118 -3.34 -0.66 -0.15
C SER A 118 -4.35 0.45 -0.37
N GLU A 119 -4.79 1.12 0.71
CA GLU A 119 -5.83 2.16 0.67
C GLU A 119 -5.51 3.30 -0.30
N GLY A 120 -4.22 3.64 -0.46
CA GLY A 120 -3.78 4.65 -1.44
C GLY A 120 -3.45 4.09 -2.81
N LEU A 121 -2.93 2.85 -2.88
CA LEU A 121 -2.43 2.26 -4.13
C LEU A 121 -3.54 1.84 -5.08
N PHE A 122 -4.61 1.22 -4.58
CA PHE A 122 -5.66 0.67 -5.45
C PHE A 122 -6.54 1.73 -6.13
N PRO A 123 -6.91 2.85 -5.48
CA PRO A 123 -7.63 3.93 -6.17
C PRO A 123 -6.84 4.54 -7.33
N LEU A 124 -5.49 4.51 -7.27
CA LEU A 124 -4.63 5.01 -8.33
C LEU A 124 -4.87 4.26 -9.66
N CYS A 125 -5.25 2.98 -9.62
CA CYS A 125 -5.47 2.15 -10.82
C CYS A 125 -6.51 2.74 -11.77
N ARG A 126 -7.45 3.53 -11.27
CA ARG A 126 -8.50 4.18 -12.06
C ARG A 126 -8.02 5.40 -12.86
N HIS A 127 -7.01 6.09 -12.35
CA HIS A 127 -6.60 7.40 -12.86
C HIS A 127 -5.11 7.46 -13.22
N ALA A 128 -4.38 6.36 -13.06
CA ALA A 128 -2.97 6.26 -13.40
C ALA A 128 -2.76 6.61 -14.88
N SER A 129 -1.80 7.50 -15.14
CA SER A 129 -1.35 7.78 -16.51
C SER A 129 -0.69 6.55 -17.13
N TYR A 130 -0.49 6.59 -18.45
CA TYR A 130 0.22 5.53 -19.18
C TYR A 130 1.63 5.27 -18.64
N GLU A 131 2.30 6.27 -18.07
CA GLU A 131 3.63 6.15 -17.47
C GLU A 131 3.58 5.54 -16.06
N VAL A 132 2.54 5.85 -15.28
CA VAL A 132 2.42 5.40 -13.88
C VAL A 132 1.92 3.96 -13.80
N LYS A 133 1.00 3.57 -14.69
CA LYS A 133 0.33 2.26 -14.66
C LYS A 133 1.32 1.08 -14.70
N PRO A 134 2.36 1.05 -15.56
CA PRO A 134 3.34 -0.03 -15.57
C PRO A 134 4.10 -0.18 -14.24
N PHE A 135 4.45 0.92 -13.57
CA PHE A 135 5.13 0.89 -12.27
C PHE A 135 4.22 0.36 -11.16
N LEU A 136 2.95 0.78 -11.15
CA LEU A 136 1.96 0.28 -10.19
C LEU A 136 1.75 -1.23 -10.34
N LEU A 137 1.61 -1.73 -11.57
CA LEU A 137 1.47 -3.17 -11.83
C LEU A 137 2.72 -3.95 -11.41
N SER A 138 3.93 -3.42 -11.68
CA SER A 138 5.18 -4.04 -11.22
C SER A 138 5.26 -4.13 -9.70
N LEU A 139 4.82 -3.08 -8.99
CA LEU A 139 4.79 -3.06 -7.52
C LEU A 139 3.86 -4.16 -6.97
N ILE A 140 2.68 -4.32 -7.57
CA ILE A 140 1.71 -5.35 -7.17
C ILE A 140 2.27 -6.75 -7.46
N GLU A 141 2.82 -6.97 -8.65
CA GLU A 141 3.45 -8.25 -9.02
C GLU A 141 4.59 -8.63 -8.08
N ALA A 142 5.48 -7.69 -7.76
CA ALA A 142 6.67 -7.96 -6.95
C ALA A 142 6.37 -8.11 -5.46
N HIS A 143 5.40 -7.36 -4.91
CA HIS A 143 5.22 -7.26 -3.45
C HIS A 143 3.88 -7.76 -2.93
N TYR A 144 2.81 -7.73 -3.73
CA TYR A 144 1.49 -8.20 -3.31
C TYR A 144 1.30 -9.67 -3.64
N LEU A 145 1.57 -10.07 -4.88
CA LEU A 145 1.34 -11.44 -5.33
C LEU A 145 2.05 -12.50 -4.45
N PRO A 146 3.32 -12.30 -4.00
CA PRO A 146 4.00 -13.28 -3.15
C PRO A 146 3.44 -13.41 -1.72
N LEU A 147 2.52 -12.53 -1.30
CA LEU A 147 1.84 -12.61 -0.01
C LEU A 147 0.75 -13.69 0.02
N GLY A 148 0.25 -14.10 -1.15
CA GLY A 148 -0.78 -15.14 -1.28
C GLY A 148 -2.00 -14.87 -0.41
N ARG A 149 -2.36 -15.81 0.46
CA ARG A 149 -3.53 -15.69 1.34
C ARG A 149 -3.47 -14.53 2.34
N ALA A 150 -2.30 -13.96 2.60
CA ALA A 150 -2.19 -12.77 3.45
C ALA A 150 -2.78 -11.50 2.79
N LEU A 151 -3.13 -11.57 1.50
CA LEU A 151 -3.87 -10.53 0.78
C LEU A 151 -5.33 -10.40 1.22
N ALA A 152 -5.89 -11.37 1.97
CA ALA A 152 -7.29 -11.38 2.35
C ALA A 152 -7.85 -10.03 2.87
N PRO A 153 -7.12 -9.24 3.70
CA PRO A 153 -7.62 -7.94 4.18
C PRO A 153 -7.83 -6.89 3.08
N CYS A 154 -7.11 -6.99 1.96
CA CYS A 154 -7.14 -6.01 0.87
C CYS A 154 -7.55 -6.62 -0.48
N LEU A 155 -7.95 -7.90 -0.51
CA LEU A 155 -8.17 -8.64 -1.75
C LEU A 155 -9.29 -8.05 -2.60
N SER A 156 -10.38 -7.59 -1.99
CA SER A 156 -11.47 -6.90 -2.70
C SER A 156 -10.97 -5.62 -3.38
N GLY A 157 -10.17 -4.81 -2.67
CA GLY A 157 -9.55 -3.62 -3.23
C GLY A 157 -8.62 -3.94 -4.41
N LEU A 158 -7.81 -5.01 -4.28
CA LEU A 158 -6.90 -5.44 -5.33
C LEU A 158 -7.68 -5.88 -6.58
N VAL A 159 -8.69 -6.73 -6.40
CA VAL A 159 -9.55 -7.19 -7.50
C VAL A 159 -10.25 -6.00 -8.16
N LEU A 160 -10.76 -5.05 -7.39
CA LEU A 160 -11.38 -3.84 -7.94
C LEU A 160 -10.38 -3.00 -8.76
N CYS A 161 -9.16 -2.81 -8.26
CA CYS A 161 -8.09 -2.13 -8.99
C CYS A 161 -7.81 -2.82 -10.34
N LEU A 162 -7.64 -4.15 -10.34
CA LEU A 162 -7.34 -4.91 -11.56
C LEU A 162 -8.52 -4.87 -12.55
N LEU A 163 -9.76 -5.04 -12.09
CA LEU A 163 -10.95 -4.92 -12.93
C LEU A 163 -11.09 -3.52 -13.54
N THR A 164 -10.78 -2.48 -12.77
CA THR A 164 -10.78 -1.10 -13.27
C THR A 164 -9.70 -0.90 -14.33
N ALA A 165 -8.52 -1.50 -14.12
CA ALA A 165 -7.41 -1.42 -15.06
C ALA A 165 -7.67 -2.18 -16.39
N LEU A 166 -8.63 -3.11 -16.43
CA LEU A 166 -9.08 -3.81 -17.64
C LEU A 166 -10.05 -2.99 -18.52
N GLY A 167 -10.71 -1.97 -17.96
CA GLY A 167 -11.85 -1.28 -18.57
C GLY A 167 -11.60 -0.74 -19.98
N ASP A 168 -10.35 -0.40 -20.33
CA ASP A 168 -9.95 -0.12 -21.70
C ASP A 168 -9.33 -1.39 -22.33
N GLY A 169 -10.17 -2.16 -23.02
CA GLY A 169 -9.82 -3.40 -23.71
C GLY A 169 -8.76 -3.26 -24.82
N ALA A 170 -8.31 -2.04 -25.11
CA ALA A 170 -7.27 -1.72 -26.09
C ALA A 170 -5.95 -1.25 -25.47
N SER A 171 -5.80 -1.30 -24.14
CA SER A 171 -4.57 -0.86 -23.48
C SER A 171 -3.45 -1.90 -23.63
N GLU A 172 -2.20 -1.45 -23.84
CA GLU A 172 -1.00 -2.31 -23.82
C GLU A 172 -0.88 -3.13 -22.53
N SER A 173 -1.48 -2.65 -21.44
CA SER A 173 -1.50 -3.32 -20.14
C SER A 173 -2.55 -4.43 -20.00
N HIS A 174 -3.46 -4.60 -20.96
CA HIS A 174 -4.63 -5.46 -20.80
C HIS A 174 -4.26 -6.92 -20.50
N GLU A 175 -3.39 -7.52 -21.33
CA GLU A 175 -2.92 -8.90 -21.13
C GLU A 175 -2.17 -9.06 -19.80
N ARG A 176 -1.36 -8.08 -19.43
CA ARG A 176 -0.62 -8.07 -18.16
C ARG A 176 -1.56 -8.06 -16.96
N VAL A 177 -2.62 -7.26 -17.01
CA VAL A 177 -3.62 -7.18 -15.93
C VAL A 177 -4.43 -8.49 -15.84
N LEU A 178 -4.79 -9.10 -16.96
CA LEU A 178 -5.45 -10.43 -16.97
C LEU A 178 -4.56 -11.50 -16.33
N ALA A 179 -3.29 -11.56 -16.74
CA ALA A 179 -2.33 -12.49 -16.16
C ALA A 179 -2.15 -12.29 -14.64
N LEU A 180 -2.13 -11.02 -14.20
CA LEU A 180 -2.05 -10.68 -12.78
C LEU A 180 -3.31 -11.07 -12.00
N LEU A 181 -4.50 -10.93 -12.60
CA LEU A 181 -5.76 -11.37 -12.01
C LEU A 181 -5.79 -12.89 -11.85
N ASP A 182 -5.33 -13.63 -12.86
CA ASP A 182 -5.21 -15.09 -12.80
C ASP A 182 -4.18 -15.55 -11.77
N ALA A 183 -3.03 -14.87 -11.70
CA ALA A 183 -2.03 -15.14 -10.69
C ALA A 183 -2.58 -14.89 -9.27
N THR A 184 -3.33 -13.81 -9.08
CA THR A 184 -3.99 -13.48 -7.80
C THR A 184 -5.02 -14.55 -7.41
N ARG A 185 -5.80 -15.04 -8.39
CA ARG A 185 -6.72 -16.18 -8.21
C ARG A 185 -5.99 -17.45 -7.80
N ALA A 186 -4.83 -17.73 -8.39
CA ALA A 186 -4.03 -18.92 -8.04
C ALA A 186 -3.35 -18.80 -6.67
N ALA A 187 -3.02 -17.59 -6.23
CA ALA A 187 -2.35 -17.33 -4.95
C ALA A 187 -3.31 -17.27 -3.74
N THR A 188 -4.62 -17.22 -3.98
CA THR A 188 -5.68 -17.11 -2.95
C THR A 188 -6.63 -18.31 -3.03
N SER A 189 -7.46 -18.52 -2.00
CA SER A 189 -8.49 -19.58 -2.09
C SER A 189 -9.65 -19.15 -2.99
N THR A 190 -10.33 -20.12 -3.61
CA THR A 190 -11.51 -19.85 -4.44
C THR A 190 -12.59 -19.08 -3.67
N ALA A 191 -12.81 -19.39 -2.39
CA ALA A 191 -13.80 -18.69 -1.58
C ALA A 191 -13.43 -17.22 -1.33
N GLU A 192 -12.16 -16.93 -1.00
CA GLU A 192 -11.67 -15.55 -0.81
C GLU A 192 -11.77 -14.75 -2.12
N MET A 193 -11.31 -15.33 -3.25
CA MET A 193 -11.35 -14.69 -4.55
C MET A 193 -12.79 -14.41 -5.02
N MET A 194 -13.70 -15.38 -4.90
CA MET A 194 -15.10 -15.21 -5.30
C MET A 194 -15.83 -14.21 -4.39
N GLY A 195 -15.53 -14.23 -3.09
CA GLY A 195 -16.06 -13.24 -2.15
C GLY A 195 -15.61 -11.81 -2.48
N ALA A 196 -14.33 -11.64 -2.80
CA ALA A 196 -13.77 -10.37 -3.26
C ALA A 196 -14.43 -9.90 -4.57
N LEU A 197 -14.50 -10.77 -5.58
CA LEU A 197 -15.13 -10.48 -6.86
C LEU A 197 -16.60 -10.05 -6.71
N TRP A 198 -17.39 -10.78 -5.92
CA TRP A 198 -18.79 -10.41 -5.69
C TRP A 198 -18.94 -9.10 -4.93
N THR A 199 -18.09 -8.86 -3.94
CA THR A 199 -18.06 -7.58 -3.23
C THR A 199 -17.81 -6.43 -4.21
N CYS A 200 -16.84 -6.58 -5.11
CA CYS A 200 -16.55 -5.57 -6.14
C CYS A 200 -17.76 -5.33 -7.04
N LEU A 201 -18.35 -6.39 -7.60
CA LEU A 201 -19.46 -6.29 -8.53
C LEU A 201 -20.72 -5.69 -7.88
N LEU A 202 -21.03 -6.05 -6.63
CA LEU A 202 -22.19 -5.53 -5.91
C LEU A 202 -22.04 -4.05 -5.58
N LEU A 203 -20.87 -3.63 -5.12
CA LEU A 203 -20.64 -2.26 -4.63
C LEU A 203 -20.23 -1.26 -5.73
N ASN A 204 -19.73 -1.74 -6.87
CA ASN A 204 -19.17 -0.88 -7.92
C ASN A 204 -19.86 -1.17 -9.26
N SER A 205 -20.86 -0.37 -9.61
CA SER A 205 -21.58 -0.52 -10.89
C SER A 205 -20.69 -0.23 -12.11
N HIS A 206 -19.67 0.63 -11.97
CA HIS A 206 -18.81 1.06 -13.07
C HIS A 206 -17.86 -0.01 -13.61
N VAL A 207 -17.61 -1.10 -12.86
CA VAL A 207 -16.78 -2.24 -13.33
C VAL A 207 -17.62 -3.36 -13.96
N ARG A 208 -18.94 -3.22 -13.99
CA ARG A 208 -19.82 -4.19 -14.67
C ARG A 208 -19.73 -3.90 -16.17
N MET A 209 -19.65 -4.96 -16.98
CA MET A 209 -19.78 -4.78 -18.43
C MET A 209 -21.12 -4.09 -18.72
N GLN A 210 -21.05 -2.98 -19.46
CA GLN A 210 -22.24 -2.32 -19.97
C GLN A 210 -22.77 -3.16 -21.13
N ALA A 211 -24.08 -3.43 -21.10
CA ALA A 211 -24.79 -4.22 -22.12
C ALA A 211 -24.97 -3.43 -23.42
#